data_AF-A0A919Q2A1-F1
#
_entry.id   AF-A0A919Q2A1-F1
#
_cell.length_a   1.000
_cell.length_b   1.000
_cell.length_c   1.000
_cell.angle_alpha   90.00
_cell.angle_beta   90.00
_cell.angle_gamma   90.00
#
_symmetry.space_group_name_H-M   'P 1'
#
loop_
_entity.id
_entity.type
_entity.pdbx_description
1 polymer ?
#
loop_
_entity_poly.entity_id
_entity_poly.type
_entity_poly.pdbx_seq_one_letter_code
_entity_poly.pdbx_strand_id
1 'polypeptide(L)'
;MHLPPLPFRDIAASVTLTCFAIGLFSAHGTDAVRTHVAVAEARAAAHELQSDRRALDESLSAAERVAHEAKVVLEEDDVAAAAAALEKAVADASAAAANPAPLVVHTPEPAMVEIVVDGATETSSTPHGEPDEANAPESDQWVAKSTADPAATAPAPAPTSADLSAAIAAHQDAAIADRVEEAGRDATKALEGSLTSRQEAHDIAASLAEASETIDRATLKVQQQAASLEAATAAAALELSAADLDTTIELADAQLADATDRIGAVGRRVSSATTVTAALEASAAMTHALDGAREAERTDADAVASARVAVKASQSRLDASLADLRRSHDEWLAGENARRELINDRRMVQHQEDVASARAAHVEANLSAVAARANGWAGQPVGVAGSNGQVASASLCEVDFAAGHLLQCDAARALADANAAYHAETGRHLVVTDTYRSYGLQVTTRSRKPATAAVPGTSNHGWGMAVDLDVASSAWMRAHGDRFGWVHPRWARPGGSKPESWHLEYVAADVGAFEAPAAPALLEPLASAFDEA
;
A
#
# COMPACT_ATOMS: atom_id res chain seq x y z
N MET A 1 -5.19 -76.19 119.13
CA MET A 1 -5.72 -75.32 118.07
C MET A 1 -4.54 -74.51 117.53
N HIS A 2 -3.84 -75.01 116.51
CA HIS A 2 -4.03 -74.68 115.08
C HIS A 2 -3.87 -73.18 114.79
N LEU A 3 -2.80 -72.81 114.09
CA LEU A 3 -2.83 -72.08 112.81
C LEU A 3 -1.42 -72.15 112.15
N PRO A 4 -1.32 -72.38 110.83
CA PRO A 4 -0.05 -72.51 110.11
C PRO A 4 0.49 -71.15 109.64
N PRO A 5 1.77 -71.04 109.23
CA PRO A 5 2.30 -69.81 108.62
C PRO A 5 1.75 -69.66 107.19
N LEU A 6 1.19 -68.47 106.89
CA LEU A 6 0.64 -68.10 105.59
C LEU A 6 1.76 -67.67 104.62
N PRO A 7 1.78 -68.15 103.35
CA PRO A 7 2.87 -67.94 102.39
C PRO A 7 2.76 -66.64 101.55
N PHE A 8 2.02 -65.62 102.00
CA PHE A 8 1.56 -64.54 101.12
C PHE A 8 2.39 -63.24 101.11
N ARG A 9 3.54 -63.18 101.80
CA ARG A 9 4.34 -61.94 101.88
C ARG A 9 5.29 -61.71 100.70
N ASP A 10 5.78 -62.75 100.05
CA ASP A 10 6.70 -62.61 98.90
C ASP A 10 5.97 -62.35 97.56
N ILE A 11 4.70 -62.73 97.45
CA ILE A 11 3.90 -62.51 96.24
C ILE A 11 3.45 -61.03 96.14
N ALA A 12 3.09 -60.40 97.27
CA ALA A 12 2.63 -59.01 97.27
C ALA A 12 3.73 -58.03 96.85
N ALA A 13 4.96 -58.16 97.38
CA ALA A 13 6.09 -57.29 97.02
C ALA A 13 6.49 -57.44 95.54
N SER A 14 6.49 -58.67 95.02
CA SER A 14 6.77 -58.95 93.60
C SER A 14 5.69 -58.36 92.68
N VAL A 15 4.41 -58.46 93.05
CA VAL A 15 3.31 -57.88 92.26
C VAL A 15 3.37 -56.35 92.26
N THR A 16 3.65 -55.67 93.37
CA THR A 16 3.80 -54.20 93.37
C THR A 16 5.02 -53.69 92.59
N LEU A 17 6.17 -54.38 92.68
CA LEU A 17 7.36 -54.02 91.88
C LEU A 17 7.12 -54.27 90.38
N THR A 18 6.42 -55.36 90.05
CA THR A 18 6.03 -55.69 88.67
C THR A 18 4.98 -54.73 88.14
N CYS A 19 3.99 -54.30 88.93
CA CYS A 19 3.00 -53.30 88.54
C CYS A 19 3.59 -51.88 88.43
N PHE A 20 4.55 -51.50 89.28
CA PHE A 20 5.26 -50.22 89.19
C PHE A 20 6.27 -50.21 88.03
N ALA A 21 6.97 -51.32 87.80
CA ALA A 21 7.82 -51.51 86.62
C ALA A 21 6.98 -51.52 85.33
N ILE A 22 5.88 -52.29 85.27
CA ILE A 22 4.94 -52.25 84.14
C ILE A 22 4.38 -50.84 83.96
N GLY A 23 4.06 -50.11 85.04
CA GLY A 23 3.62 -48.71 85.00
C GLY A 23 4.68 -47.73 84.48
N LEU A 24 5.95 -47.87 84.88
CA LEU A 24 7.08 -47.07 84.38
C LEU A 24 7.46 -47.43 82.95
N PHE A 25 7.46 -48.71 82.58
CA PHE A 25 7.68 -49.19 81.21
C PHE A 25 6.51 -48.82 80.29
N SER A 26 5.27 -48.79 80.78
CA SER A 26 4.12 -48.31 80.00
C SER A 26 4.04 -46.79 79.94
N ALA A 27 4.48 -46.05 80.96
CA ALA A 27 4.62 -44.58 80.91
C ALA A 27 5.79 -44.14 80.01
N HIS A 28 6.97 -44.75 80.12
CA HIS A 28 8.09 -44.51 79.19
C HIS A 28 7.75 -45.02 77.78
N GLY A 29 7.04 -46.14 77.66
CA GLY A 29 6.56 -46.64 76.36
C GLY A 29 5.53 -45.71 75.72
N THR A 30 4.60 -45.13 76.48
CA THR A 30 3.65 -44.15 75.95
C THR A 30 4.30 -42.80 75.63
N ASP A 31 5.29 -42.36 76.40
CA ASP A 31 6.04 -41.13 76.11
C ASP A 31 6.95 -41.30 74.88
N ALA A 32 7.60 -42.45 74.73
CA ALA A 32 8.37 -42.80 73.53
C ALA A 32 7.47 -42.90 72.28
N VAL A 33 6.30 -43.54 72.38
CA VAL A 33 5.32 -43.61 71.28
C VAL A 33 4.79 -42.21 70.93
N ARG A 34 4.46 -41.38 71.91
CA ARG A 34 3.99 -39.99 71.67
C ARG A 34 5.08 -39.11 71.05
N THR A 35 6.33 -39.28 71.46
CA THR A 35 7.47 -38.57 70.86
C THR A 35 7.69 -39.02 69.41
N HIS A 36 7.58 -40.32 69.13
CA HIS A 36 7.63 -40.83 67.76
C HIS A 36 6.52 -40.26 66.86
N VAL A 37 5.29 -40.15 67.38
CA VAL A 37 4.18 -39.52 66.65
C VAL A 37 4.47 -38.04 66.37
N ALA A 38 4.91 -37.27 67.38
CA ALA A 38 5.23 -35.84 67.20
C ALA A 38 6.39 -35.62 66.21
N VAL A 39 7.42 -36.47 66.22
CA VAL A 39 8.52 -36.43 65.23
C VAL A 39 8.04 -36.79 63.82
N ALA A 40 7.09 -37.73 63.69
CA ALA A 40 6.49 -38.06 62.40
C ALA A 40 5.62 -36.92 61.86
N GLU A 41 4.86 -36.23 62.73
CA GLU A 41 4.09 -35.02 62.39
C GLU A 41 5.02 -33.89 61.92
N ALA A 42 6.12 -33.63 62.63
CA ALA A 42 7.12 -32.64 62.23
C ALA A 42 7.76 -32.95 60.87
N ARG A 43 8.06 -34.23 60.58
CA ARG A 43 8.56 -34.66 59.26
C ARG A 43 7.51 -34.51 58.17
N ALA A 44 6.25 -34.82 58.45
CA ALA A 44 5.16 -34.62 57.50
C ALA A 44 5.01 -33.13 57.14
N ALA A 45 5.00 -32.24 58.14
CA ALA A 45 4.95 -30.80 57.94
C ALA A 45 6.17 -30.26 57.17
N ALA A 46 7.37 -30.83 57.38
CA ALA A 46 8.56 -30.48 56.62
C ALA A 46 8.48 -30.90 55.13
N HIS A 47 7.89 -32.06 54.84
CA HIS A 47 7.64 -32.50 53.47
C HIS A 47 6.54 -31.69 52.78
N GLU A 48 5.50 -31.31 53.52
CA GLU A 48 4.44 -30.41 53.06
C GLU A 48 5.02 -29.05 52.66
N LEU A 49 5.81 -28.42 53.55
CA LEU A 49 6.50 -27.17 53.24
C LEU A 49 7.41 -27.25 52.00
N GLN A 50 8.10 -28.39 51.79
CA GLN A 50 8.89 -28.60 50.56
C GLN A 50 8.03 -28.72 49.31
N SER A 51 6.86 -29.35 49.42
CA SER A 51 5.88 -29.46 48.34
C SER A 51 5.34 -28.08 47.95
N ASP A 52 4.96 -27.27 48.94
CA ASP A 52 4.38 -25.94 48.70
C ASP A 52 5.41 -24.98 48.11
N ARG A 53 6.68 -25.07 48.54
CA ARG A 53 7.79 -24.33 47.92
C ARG A 53 7.95 -24.65 46.43
N ARG A 54 7.85 -25.93 46.06
CA ARG A 54 7.90 -26.34 44.64
C ARG A 54 6.69 -25.79 43.87
N ALA A 55 5.49 -25.86 44.45
CA ALA A 55 4.28 -25.32 43.82
C ALA A 55 4.36 -23.79 43.62
N LEU A 56 4.99 -23.08 44.56
CA LEU A 56 5.28 -21.66 44.44
C LEU A 56 6.26 -21.39 43.29
N ASP A 57 7.39 -22.10 43.21
CA ASP A 57 8.37 -21.94 42.12
C ASP A 57 7.74 -22.16 40.73
N GLU A 58 6.88 -23.17 40.60
CA GLU A 58 6.11 -23.42 39.38
C GLU A 58 5.16 -22.27 39.04
N SER A 59 4.51 -21.70 40.06
CA SER A 59 3.58 -20.56 39.90
C SER A 59 4.32 -19.26 39.56
N LEU A 60 5.49 -19.01 40.14
CA LEU A 60 6.37 -17.88 39.80
C LEU A 60 6.84 -18.00 38.35
N SER A 61 7.29 -19.19 37.94
CA SER A 61 7.68 -19.45 36.55
C SER A 61 6.52 -19.27 35.57
N ALA A 62 5.28 -19.56 35.98
CA ALA A 62 4.09 -19.30 35.17
C ALA A 62 3.76 -17.80 35.08
N ALA A 63 3.84 -17.09 36.21
CA ALA A 63 3.64 -15.65 36.26
C ALA A 63 4.62 -14.89 35.36
N GLU A 64 5.89 -15.31 35.30
CA GLU A 64 6.88 -14.71 34.40
C GLU A 64 6.50 -14.85 32.92
N ARG A 65 5.92 -15.98 32.51
CA ARG A 65 5.45 -16.17 31.13
C ARG A 65 4.28 -15.24 30.81
N VAL A 66 3.29 -15.16 31.68
CA VAL A 66 2.14 -14.26 31.51
C VAL A 66 2.61 -12.81 31.45
N ALA A 67 3.53 -12.40 32.34
CA ALA A 67 4.11 -11.07 32.32
C ALA A 67 4.90 -10.78 31.03
N HIS A 68 5.54 -11.80 30.43
CA HIS A 68 6.21 -11.65 29.15
C HIS A 68 5.23 -11.44 27.99
N GLU A 69 4.13 -12.20 27.95
CA GLU A 69 3.09 -12.10 26.92
C GLU A 69 2.36 -10.75 26.98
N ALA A 70 2.09 -10.25 28.20
CA ALA A 70 1.44 -8.96 28.42
C ALA A 70 2.22 -7.76 27.83
N LYS A 71 3.53 -7.90 27.61
CA LYS A 71 4.39 -6.80 27.11
C LYS A 71 3.92 -6.16 25.81
N VAL A 72 3.18 -6.90 24.99
CA VAL A 72 2.67 -6.41 23.69
C VAL A 72 1.59 -5.35 23.85
N VAL A 73 0.88 -5.32 25.00
CA VAL A 73 -0.27 -4.44 25.27
C VAL A 73 -0.15 -3.74 26.64
N LEU A 74 1.07 -3.58 27.16
CA LEU A 74 1.32 -2.98 28.48
C LEU A 74 0.92 -1.50 28.61
N GLU A 75 0.73 -0.80 27.49
CA GLU A 75 0.33 0.61 27.49
C GLU A 75 -1.15 0.81 27.87
N GLU A 76 -1.94 -0.27 27.93
CA GLU A 76 -3.33 -0.24 28.39
C GLU A 76 -3.39 -0.17 29.92
N ASP A 77 -4.14 0.80 30.46
CA ASP A 77 -4.21 1.09 31.89
C ASP A 77 -4.55 -0.14 32.75
N ASP A 78 -5.48 -0.98 32.28
CA ASP A 78 -5.91 -2.18 32.98
C ASP A 78 -4.84 -3.29 32.97
N VAL A 79 -4.08 -3.41 31.88
CA VAL A 79 -2.96 -4.37 31.77
C VAL A 79 -1.81 -3.91 32.65
N ALA A 80 -1.48 -2.61 32.63
CA ALA A 80 -0.46 -2.01 33.49
C ALA A 80 -0.80 -2.19 34.98
N ALA A 81 -2.06 -1.96 35.36
CA ALA A 81 -2.52 -2.15 36.74
C ALA A 81 -2.44 -3.62 37.18
N ALA A 82 -2.87 -4.56 36.33
CA ALA A 82 -2.77 -5.99 36.61
C ALA A 82 -1.31 -6.47 36.68
N ALA A 83 -0.43 -5.93 35.82
CA ALA A 83 1.00 -6.25 35.82
C ALA A 83 1.68 -5.77 37.11
N ALA A 84 1.39 -4.54 37.56
CA ALA A 84 1.88 -4.02 38.83
C ALA A 84 1.37 -4.82 40.04
N ALA A 85 0.12 -5.29 40.00
CA ALA A 85 -0.44 -6.16 41.03
C ALA A 85 0.23 -7.53 41.08
N LEU A 86 0.55 -8.12 39.91
CA LEU A 86 1.31 -9.36 39.81
C LEU A 86 2.75 -9.18 40.28
N GLU A 87 3.43 -8.11 39.89
CA GLU A 87 4.80 -7.80 40.34
C GLU A 87 4.86 -7.70 41.87
N LYS A 88 3.89 -7.01 42.47
CA LYS A 88 3.75 -6.96 43.93
C LYS A 88 3.50 -8.34 44.54
N ALA A 89 2.62 -9.15 43.96
CA ALA A 89 2.34 -10.51 44.47
C ALA A 89 3.57 -11.43 44.37
N VAL A 90 4.35 -11.32 43.29
CA VAL A 90 5.63 -12.02 43.10
C VAL A 90 6.66 -11.57 44.13
N ALA A 91 6.77 -10.26 44.39
CA ALA A 91 7.65 -9.72 45.42
C ALA A 91 7.26 -10.22 46.84
N ASP A 92 5.97 -10.14 47.19
CA ASP A 92 5.43 -10.66 48.46
C ASP A 92 5.71 -12.17 48.60
N ALA A 93 5.52 -12.94 47.53
CA ALA A 93 5.72 -14.39 47.54
C ALA A 93 7.20 -14.79 47.60
N SER A 94 8.08 -14.05 46.92
CA SER A 94 9.54 -14.24 47.00
C SER A 94 10.05 -13.94 48.41
N ALA A 95 9.50 -12.92 49.07
CA ALA A 95 9.81 -12.60 50.47
C ALA A 95 9.32 -13.70 51.43
N ALA A 96 8.15 -14.30 51.16
CA ALA A 96 7.66 -15.46 51.89
C ALA A 96 8.48 -16.75 51.66
N ALA A 97 9.34 -16.78 50.64
CA ALA A 97 10.09 -17.96 50.20
C ALA A 97 11.61 -17.95 50.50
N ALA A 98 12.25 -16.79 50.73
CA ALA A 98 13.70 -16.70 50.96
C ALA A 98 14.15 -17.39 52.29
N ASN A 99 15.19 -18.25 52.44
CA ASN A 99 16.33 -18.70 51.61
C ASN A 99 16.87 -20.11 52.09
N PRO A 100 18.08 -20.63 51.73
CA PRO A 100 18.34 -21.89 51.03
C PRO A 100 18.88 -23.03 51.93
N ALA A 101 18.29 -24.23 51.86
CA ALA A 101 19.01 -25.46 52.20
C ALA A 101 19.06 -26.33 50.93
N PRO A 102 20.23 -26.89 50.55
CA PRO A 102 20.34 -27.65 49.32
C PRO A 102 19.38 -28.83 49.35
N LEU A 103 18.61 -28.99 48.28
CA LEU A 103 17.87 -30.21 47.97
C LEU A 103 18.83 -31.40 48.10
N VAL A 104 18.69 -32.19 49.16
CA VAL A 104 19.26 -33.54 49.20
C VAL A 104 18.48 -34.37 48.19
N VAL A 105 18.97 -34.41 46.96
CA VAL A 105 18.49 -35.33 45.93
C VAL A 105 18.88 -36.73 46.36
N HIS A 106 17.95 -37.48 46.95
CA HIS A 106 18.07 -38.94 46.97
C HIS A 106 17.75 -39.47 45.58
N THR A 107 18.78 -39.75 44.80
CA THR A 107 18.68 -40.62 43.64
C THR A 107 18.39 -42.04 44.13
N PRO A 108 17.29 -42.70 43.74
CA PRO A 108 17.13 -44.12 43.96
C PRO A 108 18.11 -44.89 43.07
N GLU A 109 18.82 -45.86 43.67
CA GLU A 109 19.65 -46.84 42.96
C GLU A 109 18.90 -47.45 41.77
N PRO A 110 19.49 -47.46 40.56
CA PRO A 110 19.03 -48.35 39.51
C PRO A 110 19.61 -49.74 39.75
N ALA A 111 18.72 -50.73 39.89
CA ALA A 111 19.09 -52.13 39.76
C ALA A 111 19.73 -52.36 38.38
N MET A 112 20.97 -52.84 38.38
CA MET A 112 21.67 -53.27 37.18
C MET A 112 20.98 -54.49 36.56
N VAL A 113 20.69 -54.41 35.27
CA VAL A 113 20.68 -55.55 34.35
C VAL A 113 21.79 -55.29 33.34
N GLU A 114 22.79 -56.17 33.31
CA GLU A 114 23.84 -56.20 32.29
C GLU A 114 23.24 -56.36 30.88
N ILE A 115 23.85 -55.71 29.88
CA ILE A 115 24.42 -56.35 28.67
C ILE A 115 25.36 -55.33 27.97
N VAL A 116 26.66 -55.64 28.06
CA VAL A 116 27.77 -55.62 27.08
C VAL A 116 27.68 -54.70 25.82
N VAL A 117 28.70 -53.85 25.58
CA VAL A 117 29.80 -54.01 24.56
C VAL A 117 30.55 -52.68 24.31
N ASP A 118 31.88 -52.76 24.52
CA ASP A 118 33.04 -52.05 23.96
C ASP A 118 33.07 -50.54 23.66
N GLY A 119 34.14 -49.91 24.18
CA GLY A 119 35.16 -49.34 23.27
C GLY A 119 35.65 -47.91 23.52
N ALA A 120 36.93 -47.80 23.89
CA ALA A 120 37.90 -46.73 23.53
C ALA A 120 37.72 -45.31 24.13
N THR A 121 38.55 -44.89 25.12
CA THR A 121 39.80 -44.08 24.99
C THR A 121 39.55 -42.66 24.41
N GLU A 122 39.99 -41.51 24.94
CA GLU A 122 41.24 -41.09 25.57
C GLU A 122 41.08 -39.75 26.36
N THR A 123 41.94 -39.56 27.36
CA THR A 123 42.82 -38.42 27.74
C THR A 123 42.55 -37.01 27.14
N SER A 124 42.89 -35.85 27.72
CA SER A 124 43.82 -35.42 28.78
C SER A 124 43.47 -33.97 29.18
N SER A 125 43.73 -33.58 30.41
CA SER A 125 44.72 -32.55 30.82
C SER A 125 44.19 -31.14 31.14
N THR A 126 44.58 -30.72 32.33
CA THR A 126 44.42 -29.48 33.11
C THR A 126 45.49 -28.42 32.74
N PRO A 127 45.68 -27.28 33.46
CA PRO A 127 44.78 -26.25 34.00
C PRO A 127 45.36 -24.80 33.82
N HIS A 128 44.85 -23.84 34.63
CA HIS A 128 45.54 -22.69 35.27
C HIS A 128 45.26 -21.26 34.77
N GLY A 129 44.94 -20.35 35.71
CA GLY A 129 45.13 -18.90 35.58
C GLY A 129 44.12 -18.01 36.34
N GLU A 130 44.42 -17.65 37.58
CA GLU A 130 43.93 -16.48 38.34
C GLU A 130 45.06 -15.41 38.39
N PRO A 131 44.91 -14.21 39.00
CA PRO A 131 43.98 -13.10 38.74
C PRO A 131 44.76 -11.75 38.63
N ASP A 132 44.10 -10.57 38.50
CA ASP A 132 44.70 -9.31 39.05
C ASP A 132 43.74 -8.10 39.15
N GLU A 133 44.11 -7.21 40.08
CA GLU A 133 43.43 -6.05 40.68
C GLU A 133 43.49 -4.69 39.91
N ALA A 134 42.63 -3.77 40.41
CA ALA A 134 42.85 -2.33 40.66
C ALA A 134 42.58 -1.24 39.59
N ASN A 135 41.79 -0.25 40.05
CA ASN A 135 42.05 1.21 40.16
C ASN A 135 41.03 2.18 39.53
N ALA A 136 40.58 3.13 40.37
CA ALA A 136 39.90 4.38 40.03
C ALA A 136 40.91 5.47 39.57
N PRO A 137 40.46 6.65 39.10
CA PRO A 137 40.34 7.79 40.04
C PRO A 137 39.25 8.85 39.73
N GLU A 138 39.12 9.80 40.69
CA GLU A 138 38.21 10.96 40.81
C GLU A 138 38.58 12.22 39.99
N SER A 139 37.64 13.19 39.92
CA SER A 139 37.75 14.69 39.99
C SER A 139 36.61 15.33 39.18
N ASP A 140 36.01 16.49 39.44
CA ASP A 140 36.14 17.57 40.43
C ASP A 140 34.85 18.41 40.38
N GLN A 141 34.40 18.96 41.51
CA GLN A 141 33.49 20.12 41.59
C GLN A 141 34.22 21.26 42.31
N TRP A 142 33.94 22.52 41.95
CA TRP A 142 34.04 23.72 42.80
C TRP A 142 33.40 24.92 42.05
N VAL A 143 32.81 25.99 42.61
CA VAL A 143 32.34 26.42 43.94
C VAL A 143 31.59 27.77 43.75
N ALA A 144 30.67 28.11 44.69
CA ALA A 144 30.38 29.43 45.28
C ALA A 144 28.89 29.84 45.21
N LYS A 145 28.23 30.45 46.21
CA LYS A 145 28.39 30.70 47.66
C LYS A 145 27.18 31.60 48.01
N SER A 146 26.46 31.37 49.11
CA SER A 146 25.81 32.47 49.84
C SER A 146 25.39 32.04 51.25
N THR A 147 25.50 33.00 52.17
CA THR A 147 25.54 32.99 53.63
C THR A 147 24.18 33.24 54.29
N ALA A 148 23.92 32.65 55.48
CA ALA A 148 23.42 33.34 56.69
C ALA A 148 23.06 32.37 57.85
N ASP A 149 23.74 32.56 58.97
CA ASP A 149 23.37 32.51 60.41
C ASP A 149 22.33 31.56 61.06
N PRO A 150 22.46 31.31 62.39
CA PRO A 150 21.99 30.11 63.06
C PRO A 150 20.74 30.35 63.93
N ALA A 151 19.75 29.46 63.90
CA ALA A 151 18.87 29.19 65.04
C ALA A 151 17.91 28.01 64.78
N ALA A 152 17.70 27.25 65.86
CA ALA A 152 16.57 26.35 66.12
C ALA A 152 16.52 25.01 65.37
N THR A 153 16.95 23.96 66.08
CA THR A 153 16.50 22.58 65.90
C THR A 153 14.97 22.53 65.95
N ALA A 154 14.33 22.42 64.78
CA ALA A 154 12.94 21.99 64.68
C ALA A 154 12.89 20.45 64.87
N PRO A 155 11.92 19.90 65.61
CA PRO A 155 11.72 18.46 65.65
C PRO A 155 11.32 17.99 64.24
N ALA A 156 11.85 16.84 63.82
CA ALA A 156 11.50 16.22 62.55
C ALA A 156 9.96 16.15 62.37
N PRO A 157 9.42 16.38 61.16
CA PRO A 157 7.99 16.24 60.93
C PRO A 157 7.56 14.81 61.28
N ALA A 158 6.44 14.68 61.98
CA ALA A 158 5.87 13.37 62.29
C ALA A 158 5.61 12.61 60.98
N PRO A 159 5.91 11.29 60.93
CA PRO A 159 5.72 10.50 59.71
C PRO A 159 4.27 10.57 59.23
N THR A 160 4.07 10.66 57.92
CA THR A 160 2.73 10.64 57.32
C THR A 160 2.11 9.25 57.45
N SER A 161 0.79 9.10 57.24
CA SER A 161 0.13 7.78 57.26
C SER A 161 0.70 6.82 56.21
N ALA A 162 1.21 7.35 55.09
CA ALA A 162 1.92 6.58 54.07
C ALA A 162 3.30 6.11 54.57
N ASP A 163 4.05 6.97 55.25
CA ASP A 163 5.36 6.61 55.86
C ASP A 163 5.20 5.58 56.97
N LEU A 164 4.16 5.71 57.79
CA LEU A 164 3.81 4.72 58.82
C LEU A 164 3.35 3.39 58.21
N SER A 165 2.59 3.41 57.11
CA SER A 165 2.17 2.17 56.42
C SER A 165 3.34 1.46 55.75
N ALA A 166 4.27 2.22 55.15
CA ALA A 166 5.50 1.67 54.56
C ALA A 166 6.45 1.12 55.63
N ALA A 167 6.57 1.80 56.78
CA ALA A 167 7.38 1.32 57.90
C ALA A 167 6.75 0.09 58.58
N ILE A 168 5.42 0.01 58.67
CA ILE A 168 4.70 -1.18 59.17
C ILE A 168 4.85 -2.35 58.19
N ALA A 169 4.73 -2.12 56.88
CA ALA A 169 4.99 -3.13 55.86
C ALA A 169 6.43 -3.65 55.91
N ALA A 170 7.43 -2.76 55.97
CA ALA A 170 8.84 -3.15 56.10
C ALA A 170 9.14 -3.91 57.41
N HIS A 171 8.48 -3.57 58.51
CA HIS A 171 8.60 -4.33 59.76
C HIS A 171 7.91 -5.69 59.71
N GLN A 172 6.79 -5.80 58.98
CA GLN A 172 6.11 -7.07 58.74
C GLN A 172 6.93 -7.97 57.81
N ASP A 173 7.53 -7.43 56.76
CA ASP A 173 8.39 -8.16 55.81
C ASP A 173 9.65 -8.71 56.49
N ALA A 174 10.30 -7.94 57.37
CA ALA A 174 11.45 -8.40 58.14
C ALA A 174 11.09 -9.50 59.15
N ALA A 175 9.93 -9.38 59.82
CA ALA A 175 9.45 -10.40 60.75
C ALA A 175 9.01 -11.70 60.06
N ILE A 176 8.52 -11.60 58.82
CA ILE A 176 8.21 -12.75 57.96
C ILE A 176 9.53 -13.42 57.52
N ALA A 177 10.52 -12.66 57.06
CA ALA A 177 11.82 -13.21 56.66
C ALA A 177 12.53 -13.98 57.79
N ASP A 178 12.57 -13.43 59.01
CA ASP A 178 13.17 -14.11 60.17
C ASP A 178 12.46 -15.43 60.52
N ARG A 179 11.11 -15.44 60.46
CA ARG A 179 10.29 -16.64 60.72
C ARG A 179 10.46 -17.72 59.64
N VAL A 180 10.62 -17.31 58.39
CA VAL A 180 10.83 -18.23 57.25
C VAL A 180 12.22 -18.87 57.31
N GLU A 181 13.24 -18.13 57.76
CA GLU A 181 14.59 -18.68 57.99
C GLU A 181 14.63 -19.68 59.16
N GLU A 182 13.85 -19.42 60.22
CA GLU A 182 13.67 -20.35 61.34
C GLU A 182 12.93 -21.62 60.88
N ALA A 183 11.83 -21.49 60.14
CA ALA A 183 11.11 -22.62 59.56
C ALA A 183 11.97 -23.46 58.60
N GLY A 184 12.86 -22.86 57.82
CA GLY A 184 13.81 -23.58 56.96
C GLY A 184 14.78 -24.45 57.75
N ARG A 185 15.32 -23.93 58.86
CA ARG A 185 16.21 -24.68 59.77
C ARG A 185 15.46 -25.79 60.49
N ASP A 186 14.23 -25.52 60.91
CA ASP A 186 13.35 -26.48 61.58
C ASP A 186 12.94 -27.64 60.65
N ALA A 187 12.71 -27.36 59.36
CA ALA A 187 12.42 -28.37 58.35
C ALA A 187 13.60 -29.35 58.17
N THR A 188 14.83 -28.81 58.06
CA THR A 188 16.05 -29.63 57.97
C THR A 188 16.21 -30.51 59.21
N LYS A 189 16.01 -29.92 60.40
CA LYS A 189 16.12 -30.63 61.69
C LYS A 189 15.09 -31.76 61.83
N ALA A 190 13.85 -31.54 61.36
CA ALA A 190 12.82 -32.57 61.35
C ALA A 190 13.16 -33.73 60.38
N LEU A 191 13.64 -33.41 59.18
CA LEU A 191 13.99 -34.40 58.15
C LEU A 191 15.23 -35.23 58.53
N GLU A 192 16.25 -34.62 59.12
CA GLU A 192 17.47 -35.30 59.58
C GLU A 192 17.25 -36.16 60.85
N GLY A 193 16.10 -36.02 61.52
CA GLY A 193 15.76 -36.81 62.70
C GLY A 193 16.49 -36.37 63.98
N SER A 194 16.94 -35.11 64.04
CA SER A 194 17.69 -34.52 65.14
C SER A 194 16.80 -33.93 66.25
N LEU A 195 15.51 -34.31 66.28
CA LEU A 195 14.53 -33.90 67.29
C LEU A 195 14.67 -34.76 68.56
N THR A 196 14.85 -34.11 69.71
CA THR A 196 15.20 -34.80 70.96
C THR A 196 14.09 -34.82 72.00
N SER A 197 13.02 -34.03 71.81
CA SER A 197 11.87 -34.00 72.72
C SER A 197 10.53 -33.86 72.00
N ARG A 198 9.46 -34.34 72.65
CA ARG A 198 8.08 -34.22 72.18
C ARG A 198 7.64 -32.76 71.99
N GLN A 199 8.03 -31.87 72.91
CA GLN A 199 7.64 -30.47 72.87
C GLN A 199 8.29 -29.76 71.68
N GLU A 200 9.59 -29.97 71.51
CA GLU A 200 10.36 -29.47 70.36
C GLU A 200 9.77 -29.94 69.02
N ALA A 201 9.37 -31.21 68.91
CA ALA A 201 8.74 -31.74 67.70
C ALA A 201 7.36 -31.11 67.39
N HIS A 202 6.53 -30.86 68.41
CA HIS A 202 5.25 -30.17 68.20
C HIS A 202 5.41 -28.70 67.83
N ASP A 203 6.34 -27.98 68.49
CA ASP A 203 6.57 -26.57 68.22
C ASP A 203 7.11 -26.37 66.79
N ILE A 204 8.01 -27.25 66.35
CA ILE A 204 8.51 -27.30 64.97
C ILE A 204 7.39 -27.64 63.98
N ALA A 205 6.57 -28.66 64.25
CA ALA A 205 5.46 -29.02 63.38
C ALA A 205 4.47 -27.86 63.20
N ALA A 206 4.17 -27.11 64.27
CA ALA A 206 3.30 -25.94 64.22
C ALA A 206 3.91 -24.78 63.42
N SER A 207 5.20 -24.49 63.63
CA SER A 207 5.94 -23.46 62.88
C SER A 207 5.99 -23.78 61.37
N LEU A 208 6.28 -25.03 61.01
CA LEU A 208 6.29 -25.50 59.63
C LEU A 208 4.92 -25.43 58.97
N ALA A 209 3.84 -25.74 59.70
CA ALA A 209 2.48 -25.61 59.21
C ALA A 209 2.09 -24.12 58.98
N GLU A 210 2.48 -23.20 59.86
CA GLU A 210 2.26 -21.75 59.68
C GLU A 210 3.03 -21.21 58.45
N ALA A 211 4.25 -21.70 58.23
CA ALA A 211 5.06 -21.36 57.05
C ALA A 211 4.45 -21.91 55.75
N SER A 212 4.00 -23.18 55.76
CA SER A 212 3.29 -23.83 54.65
C SER A 212 2.02 -23.04 54.29
N GLU A 213 1.17 -22.70 55.27
CA GLU A 213 -0.03 -21.88 55.04
C GLU A 213 0.29 -20.51 54.44
N THR A 214 1.44 -19.92 54.83
CA THR A 214 1.89 -18.63 54.29
C THR A 214 2.32 -18.74 52.82
N ILE A 215 3.08 -19.79 52.47
CA ILE A 215 3.48 -20.08 51.09
C ILE A 215 2.27 -20.42 50.22
N ASP A 216 1.31 -21.18 50.74
CA ASP A 216 0.08 -21.50 50.02
C ASP A 216 -0.74 -20.23 49.70
N ARG A 217 -0.92 -19.35 50.67
CA ARG A 217 -1.60 -18.06 50.45
C ARG A 217 -0.87 -17.20 49.43
N ALA A 218 0.46 -17.16 49.48
CA ALA A 218 1.28 -16.43 48.52
C ALA A 218 1.15 -17.02 47.11
N THR A 219 1.19 -18.35 46.99
CA THR A 219 1.01 -19.10 45.73
C THR A 219 -0.36 -18.81 45.11
N LEU A 220 -1.44 -18.90 45.89
CA LEU A 220 -2.79 -18.58 45.43
C LEU A 220 -2.91 -17.12 44.97
N LYS A 221 -2.27 -16.18 45.68
CA LYS A 221 -2.27 -14.77 45.30
C LYS A 221 -1.54 -14.53 43.98
N VAL A 222 -0.36 -15.14 43.79
CA VAL A 222 0.39 -15.08 42.51
C VAL A 222 -0.46 -15.66 41.38
N GLN A 223 -1.06 -16.84 41.56
CA GLN A 223 -1.93 -17.46 40.56
C GLN A 223 -3.14 -16.59 40.20
N GLN A 224 -3.79 -15.97 41.20
CA GLN A 224 -4.92 -15.07 40.99
C GLN A 224 -4.50 -13.81 40.21
N GLN A 225 -3.37 -13.19 40.56
CA GLN A 225 -2.88 -12.00 39.85
C GLN A 225 -2.41 -12.36 38.44
N ALA A 226 -1.80 -13.52 38.24
CA ALA A 226 -1.40 -14.01 36.92
C ALA A 226 -2.62 -14.21 36.02
N ALA A 227 -3.67 -14.88 36.52
CA ALA A 227 -4.93 -15.03 35.79
C ALA A 227 -5.61 -13.69 35.49
N SER A 228 -5.50 -12.72 36.40
CA SER A 228 -6.05 -11.36 36.18
C SER A 228 -5.28 -10.62 35.08
N LEU A 229 -3.95 -10.73 35.05
CA LEU A 229 -3.12 -10.17 33.98
C LEU A 229 -3.39 -10.84 32.63
N GLU A 230 -3.54 -12.16 32.61
CA GLU A 230 -3.89 -12.91 31.39
C GLU A 230 -5.25 -12.45 30.83
N ALA A 231 -6.26 -12.31 31.69
CA ALA A 231 -7.58 -11.82 31.29
C ALA A 231 -7.54 -10.37 30.77
N ALA A 232 -6.80 -9.47 31.45
CA ALA A 232 -6.62 -8.09 31.01
C ALA A 232 -5.90 -8.02 29.65
N THR A 233 -4.85 -8.83 29.48
CA THR A 233 -4.07 -8.92 28.23
C THR A 233 -4.95 -9.41 27.07
N ALA A 234 -5.76 -10.45 27.30
CA ALA A 234 -6.69 -10.97 26.31
C ALA A 234 -7.77 -9.95 25.92
N ALA A 235 -8.31 -9.21 26.90
CA ALA A 235 -9.27 -8.14 26.65
C ALA A 235 -8.68 -7.00 25.81
N ALA A 236 -7.49 -6.52 26.16
CA ALA A 236 -6.77 -5.50 25.39
C ALA A 236 -6.46 -5.94 23.95
N ALA A 237 -5.99 -7.19 23.77
CA ALA A 237 -5.72 -7.74 22.44
C ALA A 237 -7.00 -7.86 21.58
N LEU A 238 -8.13 -8.20 22.21
CA LEU A 238 -9.43 -8.23 21.56
C LEU A 238 -9.90 -6.85 21.14
N GLU A 239 -9.77 -5.84 22.00
CA GLU A 239 -10.12 -4.45 21.70
C GLU A 239 -9.34 -3.92 20.50
N LEU A 240 -8.01 -4.14 20.49
CA LEU A 240 -7.17 -3.78 19.33
C LEU A 240 -7.61 -4.52 18.06
N SER A 241 -7.93 -5.82 18.17
CA SER A 241 -8.40 -6.61 17.04
C SER A 241 -9.76 -6.16 16.51
N ALA A 242 -10.65 -5.70 17.40
CA ALA A 242 -11.95 -5.15 17.04
C ALA A 242 -11.80 -3.80 16.33
N ALA A 243 -10.91 -2.93 16.80
CA ALA A 243 -10.60 -1.65 16.13
C ALA A 243 -9.97 -1.85 14.75
N ASP A 244 -9.07 -2.83 14.60
CA ASP A 244 -8.52 -3.21 13.29
C ASP A 244 -9.60 -3.75 12.34
N LEU A 245 -10.58 -4.49 12.86
CA LEU A 245 -11.73 -4.94 12.07
C LEU A 245 -12.57 -3.76 11.56
N ASP A 246 -12.85 -2.75 12.39
CA ASP A 246 -13.55 -1.53 11.94
C ASP A 246 -12.81 -0.83 10.81
N THR A 247 -11.51 -0.62 10.97
CA THR A 247 -10.67 -0.02 9.93
C THR A 247 -10.68 -0.87 8.65
N THR A 248 -10.64 -2.20 8.80
CA THR A 248 -10.71 -3.14 7.67
C THR A 248 -12.05 -3.02 6.94
N ILE A 249 -13.17 -2.88 7.66
CA ILE A 249 -14.51 -2.69 7.08
C ILE A 249 -14.57 -1.39 6.27
N GLU A 250 -14.07 -0.28 6.82
CA GLU A 250 -14.10 1.03 6.13
C GLU A 250 -13.32 1.00 4.80
N LEU A 251 -12.10 0.44 4.81
CA LEU A 251 -11.27 0.31 3.61
C LEU A 251 -11.90 -0.64 2.59
N ALA A 252 -12.49 -1.74 3.07
CA ALA A 252 -13.20 -2.72 2.27
C ALA A 252 -14.45 -2.13 1.58
N ASP A 253 -15.21 -1.28 2.26
CA ASP A 253 -16.35 -0.57 1.70
C ASP A 253 -15.94 0.37 0.57
N ALA A 254 -14.87 1.15 0.78
CA ALA A 254 -14.34 2.05 -0.25
C ALA A 254 -13.87 1.28 -1.49
N GLN A 255 -13.17 0.16 -1.29
CA GLN A 255 -12.74 -0.73 -2.38
C GLN A 255 -13.93 -1.32 -3.14
N LEU A 256 -14.98 -1.74 -2.43
CA LEU A 256 -16.19 -2.30 -3.05
C LEU A 256 -16.95 -1.24 -3.87
N ALA A 257 -17.00 0.01 -3.40
CA ALA A 257 -17.61 1.12 -4.13
C ALA A 257 -16.86 1.40 -5.45
N ASP A 258 -15.53 1.57 -5.40
CA ASP A 258 -14.69 1.77 -6.59
C ASP A 258 -14.81 0.58 -7.57
N ALA A 259 -14.82 -0.65 -7.06
CA ALA A 259 -15.02 -1.85 -7.86
C ALA A 259 -16.36 -1.82 -8.61
N THR A 260 -17.44 -1.44 -7.93
CA THR A 260 -18.80 -1.38 -8.50
C THR A 260 -18.85 -0.35 -9.63
N ASP A 261 -18.27 0.83 -9.44
CA ASP A 261 -18.19 1.88 -10.45
C ASP A 261 -17.41 1.42 -11.67
N ARG A 262 -16.26 0.76 -11.48
CA ARG A 262 -15.45 0.21 -12.58
C ARG A 262 -16.17 -0.88 -13.35
N ILE A 263 -16.83 -1.82 -12.66
CA ILE A 263 -17.62 -2.88 -13.31
C ILE A 263 -18.74 -2.25 -14.15
N GLY A 264 -19.44 -1.24 -13.61
CA GLY A 264 -20.48 -0.49 -14.32
C GLY A 264 -19.94 0.25 -15.55
N ALA A 265 -18.80 0.92 -15.40
CA ALA A 265 -18.12 1.60 -16.50
C ALA A 265 -17.71 0.61 -17.59
N VAL A 266 -17.09 -0.52 -17.27
CA VAL A 266 -16.73 -1.54 -18.26
C VAL A 266 -17.98 -2.06 -18.99
N GLY A 267 -19.02 -2.46 -18.26
CA GLY A 267 -20.25 -2.98 -18.82
C GLY A 267 -20.00 -4.18 -19.73
N ARG A 268 -20.41 -4.09 -21.01
CA ARG A 268 -20.22 -5.16 -22.01
C ARG A 268 -18.92 -5.03 -22.83
N ARG A 269 -18.05 -4.08 -22.49
CA ARG A 269 -16.83 -3.77 -23.23
C ARG A 269 -15.69 -4.71 -22.84
N VAL A 270 -15.87 -6.01 -23.05
CA VAL A 270 -14.91 -7.05 -22.65
C VAL A 270 -14.75 -8.10 -23.73
N SER A 271 -13.57 -8.73 -23.79
CA SER A 271 -13.31 -9.88 -24.66
C SER A 271 -14.01 -11.15 -24.17
N SER A 272 -14.25 -11.26 -22.86
CA SER A 272 -14.93 -12.39 -22.22
C SER A 272 -15.95 -11.93 -21.19
N ALA A 273 -17.22 -12.22 -21.45
CA ALA A 273 -18.33 -11.88 -20.56
C ALA A 273 -18.24 -12.54 -19.18
N THR A 274 -17.51 -13.65 -19.05
CA THR A 274 -17.35 -14.35 -17.77
C THR A 274 -16.57 -13.53 -16.74
N THR A 275 -15.71 -12.62 -17.19
CA THR A 275 -14.93 -11.74 -16.29
C THR A 275 -15.82 -10.73 -15.57
N VAL A 276 -16.84 -10.21 -16.26
CA VAL A 276 -17.87 -9.33 -15.66
C VAL A 276 -18.69 -10.11 -14.64
N THR A 277 -19.12 -11.33 -14.98
CA THR A 277 -19.85 -12.19 -14.04
C THR A 277 -19.02 -12.49 -12.80
N ALA A 278 -17.75 -12.87 -12.95
CA ALA A 278 -16.86 -13.15 -11.83
C ALA A 278 -16.63 -11.93 -10.93
N ALA A 279 -16.46 -10.73 -11.51
CA ALA A 279 -16.30 -9.50 -10.75
C ALA A 279 -17.57 -9.12 -9.96
N LEU A 280 -18.76 -9.33 -10.55
CA LEU A 280 -20.05 -9.14 -9.87
C LEU A 280 -20.24 -10.15 -8.71
N GLU A 281 -19.90 -11.42 -8.94
CA GLU A 281 -19.95 -12.46 -7.91
C GLU A 281 -18.98 -12.17 -6.76
N ALA A 282 -17.76 -11.71 -7.07
CA ALA A 282 -16.78 -11.30 -6.06
C ALA A 282 -17.25 -10.08 -5.26
N SER A 283 -17.89 -9.11 -5.92
CA SER A 283 -18.49 -7.93 -5.26
C SER A 283 -19.63 -8.33 -4.30
N ALA A 284 -20.47 -9.29 -4.71
CA ALA A 284 -21.52 -9.83 -3.86
C ALA A 284 -20.96 -10.60 -2.65
N ALA A 285 -19.91 -11.41 -2.85
CA ALA A 285 -19.22 -12.12 -1.76
C ALA A 285 -18.52 -11.15 -0.78
N MET A 286 -18.03 -10.02 -1.27
CA MET A 286 -17.46 -8.95 -0.45
C MET A 286 -18.53 -8.24 0.38
N THR A 287 -19.68 -7.91 -0.23
CA THR A 287 -20.84 -7.35 0.48
C THR A 287 -21.27 -8.26 1.63
N HIS A 288 -21.44 -9.56 1.36
CA HIS A 288 -21.82 -10.53 2.38
C HIS A 288 -20.77 -10.66 3.51
N ALA A 289 -19.48 -10.60 3.20
CA ALA A 289 -18.42 -10.63 4.20
C ALA A 289 -18.44 -9.37 5.08
N LEU A 290 -18.71 -8.20 4.51
CA LEU A 290 -18.84 -6.94 5.24
C LEU A 290 -20.06 -6.92 6.16
N ASP A 291 -21.20 -7.42 5.69
CA ASP A 291 -22.41 -7.54 6.51
C ASP A 291 -22.17 -8.48 7.71
N GLY A 292 -21.57 -9.65 7.47
CA GLY A 292 -21.18 -10.55 8.55
C GLY A 292 -20.15 -9.95 9.52
N ALA A 293 -19.23 -9.11 9.02
CA ALA A 293 -18.26 -8.41 9.86
C ALA A 293 -18.86 -7.29 10.72
N ARG A 294 -19.92 -6.62 10.23
CA ARG A 294 -20.68 -5.61 10.98
C ARG A 294 -21.56 -6.26 12.06
N GLU A 295 -22.04 -7.46 11.81
CA GLU A 295 -22.85 -8.24 12.76
C GLU A 295 -21.99 -9.01 13.78
N ALA A 296 -20.67 -9.12 13.57
CA ALA A 296 -19.78 -9.85 14.46
C ALA A 296 -19.68 -9.21 15.85
N GLU A 297 -19.82 -10.03 16.89
CA GLU A 297 -19.73 -9.61 18.28
C GLU A 297 -18.29 -9.21 18.63
N ARG A 298 -18.06 -7.93 18.98
CA ARG A 298 -16.71 -7.38 19.25
C ARG A 298 -16.09 -7.84 20.56
N THR A 299 -16.91 -8.40 21.45
CA THR A 299 -16.51 -9.01 22.72
C THR A 299 -16.17 -10.51 22.58
N ASP A 300 -16.29 -11.09 21.38
CA ASP A 300 -15.92 -12.47 21.09
C ASP A 300 -14.70 -12.50 20.13
N ALA A 301 -13.58 -13.03 20.62
CA ALA A 301 -12.33 -13.10 19.86
C ALA A 301 -12.41 -13.99 18.61
N ASP A 302 -13.15 -15.10 18.68
CA ASP A 302 -13.30 -16.02 17.54
C ASP A 302 -14.20 -15.40 16.46
N ALA A 303 -15.22 -14.63 16.88
CA ALA A 303 -16.09 -13.89 15.97
C ALA A 303 -15.31 -12.80 15.21
N VAL A 304 -14.51 -11.98 15.93
CA VAL A 304 -13.66 -10.95 15.33
C VAL A 304 -12.62 -11.56 14.39
N ALA A 305 -11.94 -12.63 14.81
CA ALA A 305 -10.94 -13.31 13.97
C ALA A 305 -11.57 -13.87 12.69
N SER A 306 -12.72 -14.52 12.80
CA SER A 306 -13.45 -15.10 11.67
C SER A 306 -13.92 -14.02 10.68
N ALA A 307 -14.45 -12.90 11.19
CA ALA A 307 -14.86 -11.75 10.37
C ALA A 307 -13.67 -11.15 9.58
N ARG A 308 -12.53 -10.92 10.24
CA ARG A 308 -11.32 -10.41 9.59
C ARG A 308 -10.84 -11.33 8.47
N VAL A 309 -10.82 -12.64 8.71
CA VAL A 309 -10.44 -13.64 7.69
C VAL A 309 -11.42 -13.61 6.50
N ALA A 310 -12.72 -13.55 6.76
CA ALA A 310 -13.74 -13.51 5.71
C ALA A 310 -13.61 -12.26 4.83
N VAL A 311 -13.45 -11.07 5.43
CA VAL A 311 -13.28 -9.82 4.68
C VAL A 311 -12.00 -9.86 3.85
N LYS A 312 -10.85 -10.23 4.43
CA LYS A 312 -9.56 -10.32 3.69
C LYS A 312 -9.61 -11.31 2.53
N ALA A 313 -10.27 -12.46 2.73
CA ALA A 313 -10.46 -13.45 1.67
C ALA A 313 -11.35 -12.91 0.53
N SER A 314 -12.41 -12.16 0.85
CA SER A 314 -13.26 -11.52 -0.16
C SER A 314 -12.56 -10.36 -0.88
N GLN A 315 -11.77 -9.55 -0.19
CA GLN A 315 -10.91 -8.52 -0.80
C GLN A 315 -10.00 -9.12 -1.87
N SER A 316 -9.26 -10.17 -1.50
CA SER A 316 -8.34 -10.85 -2.40
C SER A 316 -9.03 -11.42 -3.65
N ARG A 317 -10.26 -11.95 -3.49
CA ARG A 317 -11.07 -12.43 -4.61
C ARG A 317 -11.56 -11.30 -5.52
N LEU A 318 -11.96 -10.17 -4.93
CA LEU A 318 -12.41 -9.00 -5.67
C LEU A 318 -11.26 -8.42 -6.50
N ASP A 319 -10.09 -8.26 -5.90
CA ASP A 319 -8.88 -7.76 -6.59
C ASP A 319 -8.48 -8.65 -7.77
N ALA A 320 -8.45 -9.97 -7.56
CA ALA A 320 -8.15 -10.91 -8.64
C ALA A 320 -9.18 -10.82 -9.78
N SER A 321 -10.46 -10.72 -9.45
CA SER A 321 -11.54 -10.63 -10.44
C SER A 321 -11.51 -9.30 -11.22
N LEU A 322 -11.19 -8.19 -10.55
CA LEU A 322 -11.00 -6.88 -11.20
C LEU A 322 -9.77 -6.87 -12.11
N ALA A 323 -8.68 -7.54 -11.72
CA ALA A 323 -7.49 -7.66 -12.56
C ALA A 323 -7.78 -8.46 -13.85
N ASP A 324 -8.55 -9.54 -13.76
CA ASP A 324 -8.99 -10.31 -14.93
C ASP A 324 -10.00 -9.54 -15.79
N LEU A 325 -10.93 -8.79 -15.17
CA LEU A 325 -11.84 -7.89 -15.86
C LEU A 325 -11.09 -6.82 -16.64
N ARG A 326 -10.08 -6.19 -16.02
CA ARG A 326 -9.23 -5.19 -16.67
C ARG A 326 -8.53 -5.77 -17.90
N ARG A 327 -7.90 -6.95 -17.76
CA ARG A 327 -7.24 -7.62 -18.89
C ARG A 327 -8.21 -7.86 -20.05
N SER A 328 -9.42 -8.34 -19.74
CA SER A 328 -10.45 -8.58 -20.76
C SER A 328 -11.00 -7.30 -21.39
N HIS A 329 -11.10 -6.22 -20.62
CA HIS A 329 -11.48 -4.89 -21.13
C HIS A 329 -10.41 -4.32 -22.06
N ASP A 330 -9.14 -4.38 -21.67
CA ASP A 330 -8.02 -3.85 -22.45
C ASP A 330 -7.85 -4.61 -23.77
N GLU A 331 -8.06 -5.93 -23.78
CA GLU A 331 -8.11 -6.74 -25.01
C GLU A 331 -9.23 -6.30 -25.96
N TRP A 332 -10.44 -6.08 -25.42
CA TRP A 332 -11.56 -5.56 -26.21
C TRP A 332 -11.26 -4.17 -26.77
N LEU A 333 -10.67 -3.30 -25.95
CA LEU A 333 -10.32 -1.93 -26.31
C LEU A 333 -9.32 -1.90 -27.47
N ALA A 334 -8.27 -2.72 -27.39
CA ALA A 334 -7.30 -2.87 -28.46
C ALA A 334 -7.97 -3.33 -29.77
N GLY A 335 -8.87 -4.31 -29.69
CA GLY A 335 -9.63 -4.79 -30.85
C GLY A 335 -10.55 -3.74 -31.47
N GLU A 336 -11.29 -2.98 -30.66
CA GLU A 336 -12.18 -1.92 -31.16
C GLU A 336 -11.39 -0.73 -31.72
N ASN A 337 -10.27 -0.35 -31.09
CA ASN A 337 -9.42 0.72 -31.62
C ASN A 337 -8.76 0.32 -32.95
N ALA A 338 -8.28 -0.92 -33.10
CA ALA A 338 -7.80 -1.43 -34.38
C ALA A 338 -8.90 -1.45 -35.46
N ARG A 339 -10.14 -1.78 -35.09
CA ARG A 339 -11.29 -1.71 -36.01
C ARG A 339 -11.57 -0.28 -36.47
N ARG A 340 -11.49 0.70 -35.57
CA ARG A 340 -11.68 2.13 -35.87
C ARG A 340 -10.59 2.66 -36.79
N GLU A 341 -9.35 2.29 -36.54
CA GLU A 341 -8.20 2.63 -37.40
C GLU A 341 -8.41 2.10 -38.82
N LEU A 342 -8.78 0.83 -39.00
CA LEU A 342 -9.08 0.27 -40.31
C LEU A 342 -10.22 1.01 -41.06
N ILE A 343 -11.23 1.48 -40.32
CA ILE A 343 -12.30 2.31 -40.89
C ILE A 343 -11.77 3.67 -41.33
N ASN A 344 -10.95 4.31 -40.50
CA ASN A 344 -10.33 5.60 -40.80
C ASN A 344 -9.41 5.49 -42.03
N ASP A 345 -8.57 4.46 -42.10
CA ASP A 345 -7.70 4.20 -43.25
C ASP A 345 -8.51 4.07 -44.54
N ARG A 346 -9.60 3.29 -44.51
CA ARG A 346 -10.49 3.13 -45.68
C ARG A 346 -11.13 4.46 -46.08
N ARG A 347 -11.58 5.26 -45.12
CA ARG A 347 -12.16 6.59 -45.37
C ARG A 347 -11.13 7.53 -45.99
N MET A 348 -9.88 7.46 -45.55
CA MET A 348 -8.79 8.27 -46.09
C MET A 348 -8.43 7.85 -47.53
N VAL A 349 -8.34 6.55 -47.81
CA VAL A 349 -8.13 6.04 -49.17
C VAL A 349 -9.29 6.47 -50.09
N GLN A 350 -10.54 6.28 -49.66
CA GLN A 350 -11.69 6.71 -50.45
C GLN A 350 -11.67 8.22 -50.70
N HIS A 351 -11.33 9.02 -49.69
CA HIS A 351 -11.23 10.46 -49.84
C HIS A 351 -10.15 10.86 -50.86
N GLN A 352 -9.00 10.17 -50.89
CA GLN A 352 -7.98 10.41 -51.90
C GLN A 352 -8.47 10.09 -53.31
N GLU A 353 -9.21 8.99 -53.48
CA GLU A 353 -9.84 8.64 -54.76
C GLU A 353 -10.89 9.68 -55.17
N ASP A 354 -11.71 10.14 -54.23
CA ASP A 354 -12.73 11.18 -54.47
C ASP A 354 -12.08 12.51 -54.88
N VAL A 355 -10.99 12.91 -54.22
CA VAL A 355 -10.20 14.10 -54.58
C VAL A 355 -9.61 13.93 -55.99
N ALA A 356 -9.04 12.78 -56.31
CA ALA A 356 -8.47 12.51 -57.63
C ALA A 356 -9.55 12.56 -58.73
N SER A 357 -10.71 11.95 -58.48
CA SER A 357 -11.87 12.00 -59.36
C SER A 357 -12.39 13.42 -59.56
N ALA A 358 -12.52 14.19 -58.48
CA ALA A 358 -12.93 15.59 -58.53
C ALA A 358 -11.93 16.46 -59.32
N ARG A 359 -10.62 16.23 -59.17
CA ARG A 359 -9.59 16.91 -59.97
C ARG A 359 -9.71 16.56 -61.46
N ALA A 360 -9.93 15.30 -61.79
CA ALA A 360 -10.12 14.87 -63.18
C ALA A 360 -11.36 15.53 -63.80
N ALA A 361 -12.48 15.56 -63.07
CA ALA A 361 -13.70 16.23 -63.51
C ALA A 361 -13.51 17.75 -63.70
N HIS A 362 -12.76 18.40 -62.80
CA HIS A 362 -12.44 19.82 -62.92
C HIS A 362 -11.57 20.12 -64.16
N VAL A 363 -10.57 19.28 -64.43
CA VAL A 363 -9.76 19.38 -65.66
C VAL A 363 -10.65 19.22 -66.90
N GLU A 364 -11.56 18.24 -66.92
CA GLU A 364 -12.48 18.03 -68.05
C GLU A 364 -13.41 19.24 -68.29
N ALA A 365 -13.90 19.85 -67.21
CA ALA A 365 -14.68 21.08 -67.29
C ALA A 365 -13.86 22.25 -67.88
N ASN A 366 -12.60 22.40 -67.46
CA ASN A 366 -11.69 23.40 -68.02
C ASN A 366 -11.41 23.16 -69.51
N LEU A 367 -11.15 21.91 -69.91
CA LEU A 367 -10.95 21.52 -71.31
C LEU A 367 -12.19 21.86 -72.16
N SER A 368 -13.38 21.55 -71.66
CA SER A 368 -14.65 21.88 -72.31
C SER A 368 -14.85 23.40 -72.46
N ALA A 369 -14.58 24.17 -71.42
CA ALA A 369 -14.65 25.64 -71.45
C ALA A 369 -13.66 26.25 -72.45
N VAL A 370 -12.42 25.75 -72.48
CA VAL A 370 -11.37 26.19 -73.40
C VAL A 370 -11.71 25.83 -74.85
N ALA A 371 -12.26 24.65 -75.10
CA ALA A 371 -12.71 24.24 -76.42
C ALA A 371 -13.86 25.14 -76.93
N ALA A 372 -14.84 25.43 -76.09
CA ALA A 372 -15.95 26.33 -76.41
C ALA A 372 -15.49 27.77 -76.71
N ARG A 373 -14.40 28.20 -76.09
CA ARG A 373 -13.83 29.56 -76.19
C ARG A 373 -12.46 29.57 -76.86
N ALA A 374 -12.27 28.72 -77.86
CA ALA A 374 -10.97 28.53 -78.53
C ALA A 374 -10.41 29.81 -79.21
N ASN A 375 -11.26 30.79 -79.50
CA ASN A 375 -10.86 32.09 -80.05
C ASN A 375 -10.52 33.13 -78.97
N GLY A 376 -10.52 32.76 -77.69
CA GLY A 376 -10.25 33.67 -76.58
C GLY A 376 -11.52 34.14 -75.83
N TRP A 377 -11.31 34.98 -74.82
CA TRP A 377 -12.36 35.63 -74.05
C TRP A 377 -13.02 36.75 -74.86
N ALA A 378 -14.32 36.93 -74.71
CA ALA A 378 -15.08 37.99 -75.37
C ALA A 378 -16.01 38.71 -74.39
N GLY A 379 -16.08 40.02 -74.51
CA GLY A 379 -16.94 40.87 -73.68
C GLY A 379 -16.38 41.15 -72.28
N GLN A 380 -17.20 41.81 -71.48
CA GLN A 380 -16.89 42.11 -70.08
C GLN A 380 -17.06 40.85 -69.23
N PRO A 381 -16.08 40.48 -68.38
CA PRO A 381 -16.26 39.37 -67.45
C PRO A 381 -17.41 39.63 -66.46
N VAL A 382 -18.17 38.58 -66.17
CA VAL A 382 -19.31 38.66 -65.23
C VAL A 382 -18.80 39.12 -63.87
N GLY A 383 -19.51 40.06 -63.24
CA GLY A 383 -19.15 40.58 -61.92
C GLY A 383 -18.00 41.60 -61.89
N VAL A 384 -17.36 41.89 -63.02
CA VAL A 384 -16.30 42.91 -63.11
C VAL A 384 -16.92 44.28 -63.36
N ALA A 385 -16.64 45.26 -62.51
CA ALA A 385 -17.07 46.66 -62.69
C ALA A 385 -16.06 47.48 -63.51
N GLY A 386 -16.55 48.52 -64.19
CA GLY A 386 -15.72 49.44 -64.99
C GLY A 386 -15.72 49.11 -66.48
N SER A 387 -14.76 49.69 -67.21
CA SER A 387 -14.55 49.45 -68.63
C SER A 387 -13.20 48.78 -68.88
N ASN A 388 -12.97 48.27 -70.09
CA ASN A 388 -11.72 47.60 -70.44
C ASN A 388 -10.52 48.56 -70.28
N GLY A 389 -9.59 48.19 -69.40
CA GLY A 389 -8.43 48.99 -68.99
C GLY A 389 -8.72 50.00 -67.87
N GLN A 390 -9.92 49.99 -67.30
CA GLN A 390 -10.34 50.85 -66.18
C GLN A 390 -10.94 50.01 -65.03
N VAL A 391 -10.47 48.77 -64.88
CA VAL A 391 -10.78 47.92 -63.72
C VAL A 391 -10.01 48.42 -62.51
N ALA A 392 -10.67 48.48 -61.34
CA ALA A 392 -10.01 48.89 -60.10
C ALA A 392 -8.96 47.84 -59.70
N SER A 393 -7.74 48.26 -59.38
CA SER A 393 -6.69 47.31 -58.96
C SER A 393 -7.09 46.52 -57.70
N ALA A 394 -7.86 47.13 -56.81
CA ALA A 394 -8.37 46.48 -55.59
C ALA A 394 -9.38 45.34 -55.87
N SER A 395 -9.93 45.23 -57.08
CA SER A 395 -10.77 44.10 -57.49
C SER A 395 -10.01 43.03 -58.28
N LEU A 396 -8.69 43.19 -58.42
CA LEU A 396 -7.80 42.21 -59.03
C LEU A 396 -6.97 41.53 -57.94
N CYS A 397 -6.53 40.31 -58.22
CA CYS A 397 -5.63 39.57 -57.36
C CYS A 397 -4.20 39.62 -57.92
N GLU A 398 -3.23 39.69 -57.01
CA GLU A 398 -1.82 39.54 -57.35
C GLU A 398 -1.52 38.11 -57.83
N VAL A 399 -0.57 38.01 -58.75
CA VAL A 399 0.03 36.73 -59.13
C VAL A 399 1.16 36.46 -58.13
N ASP A 400 0.93 35.50 -57.24
CA ASP A 400 1.77 35.18 -56.09
C ASP A 400 3.24 34.89 -56.43
N PHE A 401 3.52 34.24 -57.57
CA PHE A 401 4.88 33.96 -58.04
C PHE A 401 5.47 35.05 -58.95
N ALA A 402 4.72 36.13 -59.26
CA ALA A 402 5.14 37.19 -60.18
C ALA A 402 4.73 38.59 -59.65
N ALA A 403 5.58 39.16 -58.79
CA ALA A 403 5.32 40.44 -58.13
C ALA A 403 4.99 41.58 -59.13
N GLY A 404 3.99 42.39 -58.81
CA GLY A 404 3.54 43.51 -59.63
C GLY A 404 2.56 43.14 -60.76
N HIS A 405 2.25 41.85 -60.93
CA HIS A 405 1.25 41.39 -61.88
C HIS A 405 -0.12 41.22 -61.22
N LEU A 406 -1.16 41.69 -61.90
CA LEU A 406 -2.55 41.62 -61.44
C LEU A 406 -3.42 40.93 -62.48
N LEU A 407 -4.33 40.06 -62.03
CA LEU A 407 -5.33 39.36 -62.85
C LEU A 407 -6.68 39.35 -62.14
N GLN A 408 -7.75 38.99 -62.85
CA GLN A 408 -8.98 38.56 -62.18
C GLN A 408 -8.67 37.42 -61.22
N CYS A 409 -9.33 37.36 -60.07
CA CYS A 409 -8.94 36.42 -59.02
C CYS A 409 -9.03 34.95 -59.42
N ASP A 410 -9.99 34.57 -60.25
CA ASP A 410 -10.09 33.21 -60.78
C ASP A 410 -8.96 32.92 -61.78
N ALA A 411 -8.60 33.89 -62.62
CA ALA A 411 -7.46 33.78 -63.53
C ALA A 411 -6.12 33.68 -62.75
N ALA A 412 -5.94 34.49 -61.70
CA ALA A 412 -4.74 34.44 -60.86
C ALA A 412 -4.56 33.05 -60.21
N ARG A 413 -5.63 32.49 -59.64
CA ARG A 413 -5.62 31.14 -59.03
C ARG A 413 -5.34 30.06 -60.09
N ALA A 414 -6.00 30.12 -61.24
CA ALA A 414 -5.74 29.20 -62.34
C ALA A 414 -4.30 29.27 -62.87
N LEU A 415 -3.70 30.46 -62.92
CA LEU A 415 -2.30 30.65 -63.31
C LEU A 415 -1.34 30.12 -62.24
N ALA A 416 -1.69 30.23 -60.95
CA ALA A 416 -0.93 29.63 -59.86
C ALA A 416 -0.94 28.09 -59.93
N ASP A 417 -2.09 27.47 -60.22
CA ASP A 417 -2.20 26.02 -60.43
C ASP A 417 -1.33 25.56 -61.62
N ALA A 418 -1.37 26.32 -62.73
CA ALA A 418 -0.53 26.06 -63.89
C ALA A 418 0.96 26.22 -63.57
N ASN A 419 1.33 27.23 -62.78
CA ASN A 419 2.69 27.46 -62.32
C ASN A 419 3.19 26.33 -61.40
N ALA A 420 2.34 25.82 -60.51
CA ALA A 420 2.68 24.70 -59.65
C ALA A 420 2.97 23.43 -60.47
N ALA A 421 2.15 23.15 -61.49
CA ALA A 421 2.39 22.03 -62.41
C ALA A 421 3.67 22.24 -63.25
N TYR A 422 3.89 23.44 -63.80
CA TYR A 422 5.12 23.77 -64.52
C TYR A 422 6.36 23.62 -63.65
N HIS A 423 6.29 24.06 -62.39
CA HIS A 423 7.38 23.94 -61.44
C HIS A 423 7.64 22.47 -61.05
N ALA A 424 6.59 21.66 -60.88
CA ALA A 424 6.75 20.22 -60.63
C ALA A 424 7.47 19.50 -61.78
N GLU A 425 7.25 19.91 -63.02
CA GLU A 425 7.89 19.31 -64.21
C GLU A 425 9.30 19.85 -64.49
N THR A 426 9.55 21.12 -64.20
CA THR A 426 10.75 21.84 -64.69
C THR A 426 11.66 22.38 -63.60
N GLY A 427 11.20 22.42 -62.34
CA GLY A 427 11.89 23.07 -61.23
C GLY A 427 11.95 24.60 -61.34
N ARG A 428 11.19 25.22 -62.25
CA ARG A 428 11.16 26.67 -62.48
C ARG A 428 9.73 27.19 -62.42
N HIS A 429 9.55 28.43 -61.99
CA HIS A 429 8.26 29.12 -62.10
C HIS A 429 8.04 29.68 -63.51
N LEU A 430 6.77 29.84 -63.88
CA LEU A 430 6.38 30.57 -65.08
C LEU A 430 6.93 32.00 -65.01
N VAL A 431 7.41 32.51 -66.14
CA VAL A 431 7.91 33.88 -66.24
C VAL A 431 6.87 34.73 -66.96
N VAL A 432 6.23 35.60 -66.18
CA VAL A 432 5.18 36.51 -66.65
C VAL A 432 5.79 37.83 -67.11
N THR A 433 5.38 38.35 -68.27
CA THR A 433 5.86 39.62 -68.82
C THR A 433 4.80 40.72 -68.80
N ASP A 434 3.54 40.38 -69.06
CA ASP A 434 2.42 41.30 -68.98
C ASP A 434 1.17 40.60 -68.44
N THR A 435 0.36 41.32 -67.67
CA THR A 435 -0.96 40.88 -67.18
C THR A 435 -1.98 42.01 -67.34
N TYR A 436 -2.68 42.44 -66.29
CA TYR A 436 -3.60 43.56 -66.36
C TYR A 436 -2.91 44.82 -66.92
N ARG A 437 -3.52 45.41 -67.96
CA ARG A 437 -3.02 46.64 -68.60
C ARG A 437 -4.09 47.71 -68.58
N SER A 438 -3.80 48.83 -67.91
CA SER A 438 -4.72 49.97 -67.88
C SER A 438 -4.90 50.59 -69.27
N TYR A 439 -5.98 51.36 -69.45
CA TYR A 439 -6.31 52.01 -70.70
C TYR A 439 -5.16 52.91 -71.18
N GLY A 440 -4.60 53.72 -70.26
CA GLY A 440 -3.46 54.59 -70.56
C GLY A 440 -2.23 53.80 -71.00
N LEU A 441 -1.92 52.69 -70.33
CA LEU A 441 -0.84 51.80 -70.76
C LEU A 441 -1.12 51.20 -72.13
N GLN A 442 -2.36 50.75 -72.41
CA GLN A 442 -2.73 50.21 -73.72
C GLN A 442 -2.59 51.26 -74.85
N VAL A 443 -2.91 52.53 -74.61
CA VAL A 443 -2.65 53.64 -75.56
C VAL A 443 -1.15 53.73 -75.87
N THR A 444 -0.31 53.75 -74.83
CA THR A 444 1.15 53.80 -75.03
C THR A 444 1.69 52.56 -75.76
N THR A 445 1.23 51.37 -75.41
CA THR A 445 1.61 50.12 -76.07
C THR A 445 1.20 50.11 -77.53
N ARG A 446 0.00 50.59 -77.87
CA ARG A 446 -0.45 50.70 -79.27
C ARG A 446 0.35 51.70 -80.08
N SER A 447 0.76 52.82 -79.50
CA SER A 447 1.64 53.78 -80.19
C SER A 447 3.00 53.19 -80.54
N ARG A 448 3.57 52.34 -79.66
CA ARG A 448 4.87 51.71 -79.84
C ARG A 448 4.83 50.47 -80.72
N LYS A 449 3.72 49.73 -80.67
CA LYS A 449 3.52 48.44 -81.35
C LYS A 449 2.22 48.46 -82.16
N PRO A 450 2.08 49.32 -83.18
CA PRO A 450 0.79 49.53 -83.87
C PRO A 450 0.30 48.30 -84.63
N ALA A 451 1.21 47.41 -85.04
CA ALA A 451 0.87 46.16 -85.74
C ALA A 451 0.41 45.04 -84.78
N THR A 452 0.90 45.03 -83.54
CA THR A 452 0.71 43.89 -82.62
C THR A 452 -0.03 44.24 -81.33
N ALA A 453 -0.33 45.50 -81.01
CA ALA A 453 -1.15 45.84 -79.85
C ALA A 453 -2.64 45.95 -80.23
N ALA A 454 -3.56 45.52 -79.36
CA ALA A 454 -4.99 45.74 -79.56
C ALA A 454 -5.36 47.24 -79.50
N VAL A 455 -6.52 47.60 -80.05
CA VAL A 455 -7.08 48.96 -79.91
C VAL A 455 -7.35 49.21 -78.42
N PRO A 456 -7.03 50.40 -77.88
CA PRO A 456 -7.34 50.73 -76.49
C PRO A 456 -8.82 50.49 -76.16
N GLY A 457 -9.08 49.76 -75.08
CA GLY A 457 -10.43 49.35 -74.67
C GLY A 457 -10.93 48.03 -75.27
N THR A 458 -10.11 47.31 -76.06
CA THR A 458 -10.51 46.03 -76.67
C THR A 458 -9.57 44.86 -76.33
N SER A 459 -8.63 45.01 -75.39
CA SER A 459 -7.65 43.97 -75.06
C SER A 459 -8.09 43.15 -73.86
N ASN A 460 -7.94 41.83 -73.88
CA ASN A 460 -8.23 41.01 -72.69
C ASN A 460 -7.25 41.26 -71.51
N HIS A 461 -6.08 41.88 -71.77
CA HIS A 461 -5.27 42.47 -70.70
C HIS A 461 -6.00 43.58 -69.95
N GLY A 462 -6.87 44.35 -70.62
CA GLY A 462 -7.67 45.40 -69.98
C GLY A 462 -8.76 44.86 -69.06
N TRP A 463 -9.06 43.56 -69.10
CA TRP A 463 -9.94 42.91 -68.15
C TRP A 463 -9.20 42.14 -67.05
N GLY A 464 -7.86 42.01 -67.14
CA GLY A 464 -7.10 41.12 -66.26
C GLY A 464 -7.35 39.63 -66.57
N MET A 465 -7.70 39.31 -67.82
CA MET A 465 -8.04 37.97 -68.29
C MET A 465 -6.98 37.39 -69.23
N ALA A 466 -5.85 38.08 -69.40
CA ALA A 466 -4.79 37.67 -70.31
C ALA A 466 -3.41 37.79 -69.67
N VAL A 467 -2.51 36.92 -70.12
CA VAL A 467 -1.11 36.89 -69.70
C VAL A 467 -0.21 36.80 -70.93
N ASP A 468 0.87 37.57 -70.93
CA ASP A 468 1.99 37.37 -71.83
C ASP A 468 3.13 36.73 -71.04
N LEU A 469 3.77 35.73 -71.63
CA LEU A 469 4.78 34.89 -70.99
C LEU A 469 6.09 34.88 -71.79
N ASP A 470 7.20 34.57 -71.12
CA ASP A 470 8.46 34.28 -71.82
C ASP A 470 8.34 33.06 -72.75
N VAL A 471 9.33 32.85 -73.61
CA VAL A 471 9.26 31.81 -74.66
C VAL A 471 9.08 30.40 -74.09
N ALA A 472 9.75 30.08 -72.99
CA ALA A 472 9.68 28.76 -72.37
C ALA A 472 8.33 28.52 -71.69
N SER A 473 7.89 29.51 -70.90
CA SER A 473 6.61 29.48 -70.17
C SER A 473 5.43 29.46 -71.13
N SER A 474 5.48 30.26 -72.20
CA SER A 474 4.42 30.28 -73.21
C SER A 474 4.38 28.99 -74.04
N ALA A 475 5.53 28.36 -74.33
CA ALA A 475 5.55 27.07 -74.99
C ALA A 475 4.86 25.99 -74.15
N TRP A 476 5.12 25.96 -72.84
CA TRP A 476 4.48 25.01 -71.94
C TRP A 476 2.99 25.30 -71.76
N MET A 477 2.61 26.57 -71.54
CA MET A 477 1.21 26.96 -71.37
C MET A 477 0.37 26.73 -72.63
N ARG A 478 0.95 26.81 -73.83
CA ARG A 478 0.24 26.43 -75.07
C ARG A 478 -0.05 24.94 -75.17
N ALA A 479 0.75 24.10 -74.49
CA ALA A 479 0.59 22.66 -74.49
C ALA A 479 -0.29 22.13 -73.35
N HIS A 480 -0.36 22.85 -72.22
CA HIS A 480 -0.99 22.37 -70.98
C HIS A 480 -1.99 23.34 -70.34
N GLY A 481 -2.04 24.59 -70.81
CA GLY A 481 -2.83 25.66 -70.18
C GLY A 481 -4.33 25.39 -70.20
N ASP A 482 -4.79 24.57 -71.14
CA ASP A 482 -6.20 24.19 -71.29
C ASP A 482 -6.74 23.44 -70.08
N ARG A 483 -5.91 22.61 -69.43
CA ARG A 483 -6.22 21.92 -68.16
C ARG A 483 -6.53 22.89 -67.01
N PHE A 484 -6.06 24.12 -67.11
CA PHE A 484 -6.21 25.19 -66.13
C PHE A 484 -7.14 26.31 -66.63
N GLY A 485 -7.83 26.11 -67.75
CA GLY A 485 -8.75 27.10 -68.29
C GLY A 485 -8.10 28.23 -69.09
N TRP A 486 -6.81 28.10 -69.44
CA TRP A 486 -6.08 29.05 -70.29
C TRP A 486 -6.05 28.58 -71.73
N VAL A 487 -6.43 29.45 -72.66
CA VAL A 487 -6.39 29.18 -74.10
C VAL A 487 -5.29 29.98 -74.77
N HIS A 488 -4.59 29.35 -75.73
CA HIS A 488 -3.87 30.09 -76.77
C HIS A 488 -4.85 30.40 -77.89
N PRO A 489 -5.36 31.64 -78.00
CA PRO A 489 -6.44 31.95 -78.91
C PRO A 489 -6.08 31.62 -80.35
N ARG A 490 -6.99 31.07 -81.16
CA ARG A 490 -6.67 30.70 -82.55
C ARG A 490 -6.13 31.88 -83.38
N TRP A 491 -6.58 33.10 -83.12
CA TRP A 491 -6.09 34.31 -83.79
C TRP A 491 -4.61 34.61 -83.47
N ALA A 492 -4.13 34.19 -82.30
CA ALA A 492 -2.77 34.38 -81.80
C ALA A 492 -1.81 33.26 -82.21
N ARG A 493 -2.31 32.17 -82.81
CA ARG A 493 -1.50 31.04 -83.26
C ARG A 493 -0.72 31.38 -84.54
N PRO A 494 0.35 30.62 -84.86
CA PRO A 494 0.95 30.68 -86.19
C PRO A 494 -0.11 30.51 -87.28
N GLY A 495 -0.13 31.41 -88.27
CA GLY A 495 -1.15 31.45 -89.32
C GLY A 495 -2.48 32.12 -88.94
N GLY A 496 -2.64 32.57 -87.69
CA GLY A 496 -3.77 33.38 -87.25
C GLY A 496 -3.71 34.83 -87.76
N SER A 497 -4.77 35.60 -87.50
CA SER A 497 -4.87 36.99 -87.96
C SER A 497 -3.84 37.92 -87.32
N LYS A 498 -3.32 37.57 -86.13
CA LYS A 498 -2.36 38.37 -85.39
C LYS A 498 -1.49 37.46 -84.49
N PRO A 499 -0.49 36.78 -85.05
CA PRO A 499 0.29 35.79 -84.33
C PRO A 499 1.05 36.36 -83.12
N GLU A 500 0.80 35.79 -81.94
CA GLU A 500 1.35 36.16 -80.65
C GLU A 500 1.63 34.88 -79.86
N SER A 501 2.85 34.37 -79.96
CA SER A 501 3.23 33.08 -79.34
C SER A 501 3.35 33.12 -77.81
N TRP A 502 3.38 34.32 -77.24
CA TRP A 502 3.50 34.58 -75.80
C TRP A 502 2.13 34.73 -75.12
N HIS A 503 1.05 34.94 -75.88
CA HIS A 503 -0.23 35.41 -75.37
C HIS A 503 -1.20 34.27 -75.05
N LEU A 504 -1.72 34.25 -73.81
CA LEU A 504 -2.74 33.31 -73.36
C LEU A 504 -3.90 34.07 -72.70
N GLU A 505 -5.11 33.55 -72.82
CA GLU A 505 -6.32 34.13 -72.21
C GLU A 505 -7.02 33.13 -71.31
N TYR A 506 -7.44 33.55 -70.12
CA TYR A 506 -8.26 32.74 -69.22
C TYR A 506 -9.70 32.74 -69.71
N VAL A 507 -10.30 31.56 -69.84
CA VAL A 507 -11.63 31.39 -70.44
C VAL A 507 -12.59 30.49 -69.65
N ALA A 508 -12.15 29.94 -68.53
CA ALA A 508 -12.92 29.02 -67.69
C ALA A 508 -13.49 29.68 -66.42
N ALA A 509 -13.81 30.97 -66.47
CA ALA A 509 -14.34 31.71 -65.32
C ALA A 509 -15.66 31.13 -64.76
N ASP A 510 -16.43 30.42 -65.58
CA ASP A 510 -17.65 29.71 -65.18
C ASP A 510 -17.40 28.33 -64.55
N VAL A 511 -16.19 27.77 -64.70
CA VAL A 511 -15.77 26.54 -64.02
C VAL A 511 -15.34 26.82 -62.58
N GLY A 512 -14.79 28.01 -62.32
CA GLY A 512 -14.39 28.46 -60.99
C GLY A 512 -13.10 27.82 -60.49
N ALA A 513 -12.85 27.93 -59.19
CA ALA A 513 -11.70 27.30 -58.54
C ALA A 513 -11.97 25.82 -58.25
N PHE A 514 -10.92 25.00 -58.22
CA PHE A 514 -11.05 23.63 -57.74
C PHE A 514 -11.42 23.61 -56.25
N GLU A 515 -12.54 22.97 -55.93
CA GLU A 515 -12.96 22.68 -54.56
C GLU A 515 -12.76 21.20 -54.29
N ALA A 516 -11.86 20.87 -53.36
CA ALA A 516 -11.67 19.50 -52.93
C ALA A 516 -12.91 19.01 -52.17
N PRO A 517 -13.30 17.73 -52.32
CA PRO A 517 -14.26 17.10 -51.41
C PRO A 517 -13.88 17.35 -49.95
N ALA A 518 -14.87 17.44 -49.06
CA ALA A 518 -14.60 17.60 -47.63
C ALA A 518 -13.85 16.38 -47.07
N ALA A 519 -12.98 16.61 -46.09
CA ALA A 519 -12.31 15.53 -45.38
C ALA A 519 -13.34 14.62 -44.67
N PRO A 520 -13.10 13.30 -44.61
CA PRO A 520 -14.03 12.39 -43.97
C PRO A 520 -14.00 12.60 -42.44
N ALA A 521 -15.14 12.38 -41.78
CA ALA A 521 -15.17 12.30 -40.33
C ALA A 521 -14.41 11.04 -39.88
N LEU A 522 -13.42 11.20 -39.00
CA LEU A 522 -12.65 10.09 -38.43
C LEU A 522 -13.22 9.66 -37.08
N LEU A 523 -13.03 8.39 -36.73
CA LEU A 523 -13.39 7.85 -35.43
C LEU A 523 -12.21 8.04 -34.48
N GLU A 524 -12.45 8.71 -33.36
CA GLU A 524 -11.46 8.86 -32.30
C GLU A 524 -11.18 7.52 -31.60
N PRO A 525 -9.95 7.29 -31.10
CA PRO A 525 -9.66 6.16 -30.22
C PRO A 525 -10.49 6.22 -28.94
N LEU A 526 -10.86 5.04 -28.43
CA LEU A 526 -11.44 4.90 -27.10
C LEU A 526 -10.35 4.86 -26.03
N ALA A 527 -10.65 5.42 -24.87
CA ALA A 527 -9.87 5.28 -23.64
C ALA A 527 -10.37 4.09 -22.79
N SER A 528 -9.50 3.55 -21.94
CA SER A 528 -9.85 2.48 -21.00
C SER A 528 -10.78 3.01 -19.91
N ALA A 529 -11.71 2.16 -19.46
CA ALA A 529 -12.52 2.43 -18.28
C ALA A 529 -11.74 2.32 -16.95
N PHE A 530 -10.49 1.82 -17.00
CA PHE A 530 -9.60 1.71 -15.85
C PHE A 530 -8.59 2.85 -15.74
N ASP A 531 -8.41 3.64 -16.79
CA ASP A 531 -7.58 4.84 -16.75
C ASP A 531 -8.39 5.95 -16.07
N GLU A 532 -7.76 6.71 -15.15
CA GLU A 532 -8.44 7.84 -14.50
C GLU A 532 -8.91 8.85 -15.55
N ALA A 533 -10.12 9.38 -15.35
CA ALA A 533 -10.77 10.34 -16.25
C ALA A 533 -10.12 11.73 -16.21
#